data_AF-A0A356VB72-F1
#
_entry.id   AF-A0A356VB72-F1
#
_cell.length_a   1.000
_cell.length_b   1.000
_cell.length_c   1.000
_cell.angle_alpha   90.00
_cell.angle_beta   90.00
_cell.angle_gamma   90.00
#
_symmetry.space_group_name_H-M   'P 1'
#
loop_
_entity.id
_entity.type
_entity.pdbx_description
1 polymer ?
#
loop_
_entity_poly.entity_id
_entity_poly.type
_entity_poly.pdbx_seq_one_letter_code
_entity_poly.pdbx_strand_id
1 'polypeptide(L)'
;YWALNVLYAWRLKHVVILDVFAVAAGYLLRVMAGAVVIRVVMSAWLLICTTGLSLFIALCKRRHEQVLLAEGAANHRHVLTDYPIPFLDAMIGVLTASALVSYTLYTVNEEIIAKFGSPGLLLTVPFVLYGFFRYLYLVYHRQEGGDPTQSVVTDRPMMVNLGLWAATAGVILYGKG
;
A
#
# COMPACT_ATOMS: atom_id res chain seq x y z
N TYR A 1 23.96 1.14 4.37
CA TYR A 1 22.67 1.50 5.00
C TYR A 1 22.61 2.94 5.50
N TRP A 2 23.56 3.43 6.29
CA TRP A 2 23.52 4.80 6.81
C TRP A 2 23.99 5.88 5.82
N ALA A 3 25.04 5.64 5.02
CA ALA A 3 25.58 6.65 4.09
C ALA A 3 24.61 7.03 2.94
N LEU A 4 23.85 6.05 2.42
CA LEU A 4 22.84 6.29 1.37
C LEU A 4 21.57 6.95 1.94
N ASN A 5 21.18 6.63 3.19
CA ASN A 5 20.09 7.32 3.89
C ASN A 5 20.44 8.77 4.24
N VAL A 6 21.70 9.05 4.64
CA VAL A 6 22.13 10.41 5.04
C VAL A 6 22.35 11.32 3.83
N LEU A 7 22.95 10.80 2.74
CA LEU A 7 23.18 11.58 1.52
C LEU A 7 21.88 11.90 0.76
N TYR A 8 20.86 11.03 0.87
CA TYR A 8 19.54 11.23 0.25
C TYR A 8 18.62 12.12 1.11
N ALA A 9 18.67 11.99 2.44
CA ALA A 9 17.82 12.75 3.36
C ALA A 9 18.13 14.26 3.44
N TRP A 10 19.36 14.67 3.09
CA TRP A 10 19.79 16.07 3.24
C TRP A 10 19.50 16.97 2.04
N ARG A 11 19.36 16.41 0.83
CA ARG A 11 19.26 17.23 -0.40
C ARG A 11 17.96 17.09 -1.19
N LEU A 12 17.09 16.15 -0.81
CA LEU A 12 15.89 15.79 -1.58
C LEU A 12 14.56 16.05 -0.86
N LYS A 13 14.55 16.93 0.15
CA LYS A 13 13.33 17.40 0.81
C LYS A 13 12.49 18.39 -0.03
N HIS A 14 12.96 18.76 -1.22
CA HIS A 14 12.37 19.81 -2.05
C HIS A 14 11.95 19.33 -3.45
N VAL A 15 11.98 18.02 -3.73
CA VAL A 15 11.50 17.49 -5.02
C VAL A 15 10.26 16.65 -4.77
N VAL A 16 9.13 17.19 -5.21
CA VAL A 16 7.81 16.57 -5.31
C VAL A 16 7.97 15.12 -5.82
N ILE A 17 7.29 14.15 -5.20
CA ILE A 17 7.28 12.70 -5.48
C ILE A 17 8.42 11.91 -4.80
N LEU A 18 9.63 12.46 -4.71
CA LEU A 18 10.80 11.72 -4.20
C LEU A 18 10.72 11.39 -2.70
N ASP A 19 9.97 12.15 -1.93
CA ASP A 19 9.71 11.86 -0.51
C ASP A 19 8.80 10.63 -0.31
N VAL A 20 7.78 10.46 -1.15
CA VAL A 20 6.91 9.27 -1.14
C VAL A 20 7.71 8.02 -1.53
N PHE A 21 8.59 8.12 -2.53
CA PHE A 21 9.51 7.05 -2.90
C PHE A 21 10.52 6.72 -1.80
N ALA A 22 11.02 7.72 -1.07
CA ALA A 22 11.91 7.50 0.07
C ALA A 22 11.20 6.74 1.21
N VAL A 23 9.94 7.07 1.50
CA VAL A 23 9.12 6.34 2.49
C VAL A 23 8.91 4.89 2.04
N ALA A 24 8.53 4.67 0.78
CA ALA A 24 8.37 3.33 0.21
C ALA A 24 9.68 2.51 0.25
N ALA A 25 10.83 3.14 -0.06
CA ALA A 25 12.13 2.50 0.03
C ALA A 25 12.46 2.07 1.47
N GLY A 26 12.07 2.85 2.48
CA GLY A 26 12.19 2.47 3.89
C GLY A 26 11.40 1.21 4.25
N TYR A 27 10.16 1.09 3.74
CA TYR A 27 9.34 -0.12 3.92
C TYR A 27 9.95 -1.34 3.24
N LEU A 28 10.44 -1.19 2.00
CA LEU A 28 11.14 -2.24 1.26
C LEU A 28 12.38 -2.75 1.99
N LEU A 29 13.22 -1.84 2.50
CA LEU A 29 14.41 -2.20 3.28
C LEU A 29 14.04 -3.02 4.52
N ARG A 30 12.94 -2.65 5.21
CA ARG A 30 12.45 -3.37 6.38
C ARG A 30 11.95 -4.76 6.02
N VAL A 31 11.21 -4.90 4.92
CA VAL A 31 10.69 -6.18 4.43
C VAL A 31 11.84 -7.10 4.00
N MET A 32 12.83 -6.58 3.28
CA MET A 32 14.04 -7.33 2.91
C MET A 32 14.82 -7.78 4.14
N ALA A 33 15.01 -6.91 5.14
CA ALA A 33 15.65 -7.29 6.40
C ALA A 33 14.88 -8.41 7.12
N GLY A 34 13.55 -8.37 7.13
CA GLY A 34 12.71 -9.44 7.67
C GLY A 34 12.89 -10.77 6.94
N ALA A 35 12.90 -10.78 5.60
CA ALA A 35 13.11 -12.01 4.84
C ALA A 35 14.50 -12.63 5.04
N VAL A 36 15.54 -11.80 5.23
CA VAL A 36 16.89 -12.29 5.58
C VAL A 36 16.88 -13.00 6.93
N VAL A 37 16.17 -12.46 7.92
CA VAL A 37 16.05 -13.08 9.26
C VAL A 37 15.30 -14.42 9.20
N ILE A 38 14.23 -14.50 8.42
CA ILE A 38 13.38 -15.70 8.31
C ILE A 38 13.93 -16.69 7.25
N ARG A 39 15.02 -16.33 6.55
CA ARG A 39 15.68 -17.10 5.48
C ARG A 39 14.73 -17.55 4.36
N VAL A 40 13.76 -16.72 4.00
CA VAL A 40 12.80 -17.01 2.93
C VAL A 40 13.24 -16.31 1.64
N VAL A 41 13.25 -17.05 0.53
CA VAL A 41 13.49 -16.49 -0.80
C VAL A 41 12.31 -15.59 -1.16
N MET A 42 12.58 -14.28 -1.24
CA MET A 42 11.59 -13.28 -1.61
C MET A 42 11.27 -13.41 -3.10
N SER A 43 9.99 -13.57 -3.44
CA SER A 43 9.58 -13.47 -4.85
C SER A 43 9.63 -12.01 -5.31
N ALA A 44 10.07 -11.77 -6.54
CA ALA A 44 10.06 -10.44 -7.16
C ALA A 44 8.65 -9.83 -7.13
N TRP A 45 7.61 -10.65 -7.28
CA TRP A 45 6.22 -10.21 -7.18
C TRP A 45 5.86 -9.64 -5.81
N LEU A 46 6.40 -10.21 -4.73
CA LEU A 46 6.14 -9.72 -3.39
C LEU A 46 6.77 -8.34 -3.16
N LEU A 47 7.95 -8.08 -3.76
CA LEU A 47 8.57 -6.77 -3.75
C LEU A 47 7.72 -5.74 -4.50
N ILE A 48 7.22 -6.07 -5.70
CA ILE A 48 6.39 -5.17 -6.51
C ILE A 48 5.10 -4.82 -5.75
N CYS A 49 4.39 -5.82 -5.23
CA CYS A 49 3.16 -5.62 -4.45
C CYS A 49 3.41 -4.78 -3.19
N THR A 50 4.49 -5.05 -2.45
CA THR A 50 4.85 -4.29 -1.24
C THR A 50 5.18 -2.84 -1.57
N THR A 51 5.93 -2.61 -2.66
CA THR A 51 6.28 -1.26 -3.12
C THR A 51 5.03 -0.48 -3.46
N GLY A 52 4.16 -1.02 -4.31
CA GLY A 52 2.92 -0.38 -4.72
C GLY A 52 2.01 -0.06 -3.53
N LEU A 53 1.85 -1.00 -2.60
CA LEU A 53 1.04 -0.79 -1.40
C LEU A 53 1.63 0.27 -0.46
N SER A 54 2.95 0.28 -0.28
CA SER A 54 3.64 1.28 0.55
C SER A 54 3.51 2.70 -0.03
N LEU A 55 3.64 2.84 -1.35
CA LEU A 55 3.43 4.11 -2.05
C LEU A 55 1.97 4.58 -1.92
N PHE A 56 1.01 3.67 -2.09
CA PHE A 56 -0.42 3.95 -1.93
C PHE A 56 -0.72 4.51 -0.54
N ILE A 57 -0.25 3.82 0.51
CA ILE A 57 -0.44 4.24 1.90
C ILE A 57 0.20 5.62 2.16
N ALA A 58 1.43 5.84 1.68
CA ALA A 58 2.13 7.10 1.86
C ALA A 58 1.41 8.28 1.20
N LEU A 59 0.82 8.10 0.02
CA LEU A 59 0.01 9.11 -0.64
C LEU A 59 -1.32 9.38 0.07
N CYS A 60 -2.02 8.34 0.52
CA CYS A 60 -3.27 8.50 1.27
C CYS A 60 -3.05 9.31 2.56
N LYS A 61 -1.94 9.06 3.27
CA LYS A 61 -1.55 9.83 4.45
C LYS A 61 -1.30 11.30 4.10
N ARG A 62 -0.55 11.57 3.03
CA ARG A 62 -0.25 12.94 2.61
C ARG A 62 -1.50 13.70 2.18
N ARG A 63 -2.42 13.03 1.49
CA ARG A 63 -3.74 13.59 1.15
C ARG A 63 -4.50 13.96 2.41
N HIS A 64 -4.56 13.08 3.40
CA HIS A 64 -5.25 13.36 4.66
C HIS A 64 -4.64 14.56 5.40
N GLU A 65 -3.31 14.65 5.48
CA GLU A 65 -2.63 15.82 6.07
C GLU A 65 -3.02 17.12 5.35
N GLN A 66 -3.11 17.10 4.01
CA GLN A 66 -3.54 18.28 3.24
C GLN A 66 -5.00 18.66 3.47
N VAL A 67 -5.92 17.69 3.55
CA VAL A 67 -7.34 17.96 3.82
C VAL A 67 -7.51 18.55 5.22
N LEU A 68 -6.84 17.98 6.23
CA LEU A 68 -6.86 18.49 7.60
C LEU A 68 -6.30 19.91 7.72
N LEU A 69 -5.22 20.21 6.97
CA LEU A 69 -4.64 21.55 6.89
C LEU A 69 -5.59 22.55 6.21
N ALA A 70 -6.31 22.13 5.17
CA ALA A 70 -7.29 22.97 4.48
C ALA A 70 -8.50 23.31 5.38
N GLU A 71 -8.94 22.38 6.23
CA GLU A 71 -10.01 22.63 7.21
C GLU A 71 -9.53 23.45 8.42
N GLY A 72 -8.24 23.38 8.77
CA GLY A 72 -7.68 24.00 9.98
C GLY A 72 -6.94 25.33 9.80
N ALA A 73 -6.67 25.82 8.57
CA ALA A 73 -5.75 26.94 8.37
C ALA A 73 -6.26 28.03 7.42
N ALA A 74 -7.01 28.97 7.98
CA ALA A 74 -7.07 30.36 7.51
C ALA A 74 -5.77 31.15 7.81
N ASN A 75 -4.69 30.54 8.33
CA ASN A 75 -3.57 31.39 8.78
C ASN A 75 -2.11 30.92 8.76
N HIS A 76 -1.69 29.67 8.52
CA HIS A 76 -0.24 29.38 8.59
C HIS A 76 0.30 28.44 7.50
N ARG A 77 1.22 29.02 6.69
CA ARG A 77 2.34 28.42 5.93
C ARG A 77 2.15 28.17 4.41
N HIS A 78 2.60 29.16 3.66
CA HIS A 78 2.77 29.27 2.20
C HIS A 78 3.87 28.34 1.61
N VAL A 79 3.92 27.06 1.99
CA VAL A 79 4.90 26.08 1.45
C VAL A 79 4.23 24.74 1.06
N LEU A 80 2.90 24.65 1.09
CA LEU A 80 2.17 23.41 0.75
C LEU A 80 1.23 23.57 -0.46
N THR A 81 1.55 24.51 -1.35
CA THR A 81 0.81 24.81 -2.58
C THR A 81 1.12 23.85 -3.73
N ASP A 82 2.11 22.94 -3.56
CA ASP A 82 2.67 22.14 -4.66
C ASP A 82 1.94 20.82 -4.98
N TYR A 83 0.91 20.45 -4.21
CA TYR A 83 0.11 19.25 -4.46
C TYR A 83 -1.38 19.60 -4.45
N PRO A 84 -2.01 19.81 -5.61
CA PRO A 84 -3.46 19.89 -5.68
C PRO A 84 -4.06 18.53 -5.26
N ILE A 85 -5.11 18.53 -4.42
CA ILE A 85 -5.86 17.31 -4.06
C ILE A 85 -6.20 16.45 -5.30
N PRO A 86 -6.68 17.01 -6.44
CA PRO A 86 -6.95 16.22 -7.64
C PRO A 86 -5.72 15.47 -8.21
N PHE A 87 -4.52 16.04 -8.05
CA PHE A 87 -3.29 15.39 -8.50
C PHE A 87 -2.92 14.21 -7.60
N LEU A 88 -3.06 14.36 -6.27
CA LEU A 88 -2.90 13.25 -5.33
C LEU A 88 -3.92 12.14 -5.59
N ASP A 89 -5.18 12.50 -5.86
CA ASP A 89 -6.25 11.54 -6.14
C ASP A 89 -5.95 10.74 -7.41
N ALA A 90 -5.43 11.38 -8.45
CA ALA A 90 -4.98 10.71 -9.68
C ALA A 90 -3.83 9.73 -9.42
N MET A 91 -2.81 10.14 -8.64
CA MET A 91 -1.69 9.26 -8.28
C MET A 91 -2.13 8.06 -7.44
N ILE A 92 -3.02 8.27 -6.46
CA ILE A 92 -3.62 7.21 -5.64
C ILE A 92 -4.39 6.24 -6.54
N GLY A 93 -5.16 6.75 -7.51
CA GLY A 93 -5.88 5.93 -8.49
C GLY A 93 -4.94 5.05 -9.33
N VAL A 94 -3.87 5.63 -9.89
CA VAL A 94 -2.87 4.89 -10.69
C VAL A 94 -2.19 3.81 -9.85
N LEU A 95 -1.83 4.09 -8.60
CA LEU A 95 -1.21 3.11 -7.72
C LEU A 95 -2.18 2.01 -7.29
N THR A 96 -3.45 2.35 -7.06
CA THR A 96 -4.50 1.37 -6.76
C THR A 96 -4.66 0.39 -7.92
N ALA A 97 -4.82 0.90 -9.13
CA ALA A 97 -4.92 0.08 -10.34
C ALA A 97 -3.66 -0.77 -10.53
N SER A 98 -2.48 -0.17 -10.39
CA SER A 98 -1.19 -0.86 -10.54
C SER A 98 -1.00 -1.97 -9.51
N ALA A 99 -1.38 -1.74 -8.25
CA ALA A 99 -1.31 -2.73 -7.18
C ALA A 99 -2.28 -3.89 -7.41
N LEU A 100 -3.51 -3.59 -7.83
CA LEU A 100 -4.52 -4.60 -8.14
C LEU A 100 -4.11 -5.46 -9.34
N VAL A 101 -3.61 -4.84 -10.41
CA VAL A 101 -3.08 -5.57 -11.58
C VAL A 101 -1.87 -6.42 -11.18
N SER A 102 -0.94 -5.87 -10.41
CA SER A 102 0.24 -6.62 -9.94
C SER A 102 -0.17 -7.82 -9.09
N TYR A 103 -1.14 -7.67 -8.19
CA TYR A 103 -1.67 -8.77 -7.38
C TYR A 103 -2.38 -9.82 -8.26
N THR A 104 -3.16 -9.38 -9.24
CA THR A 104 -3.85 -10.30 -10.16
C THR A 104 -2.86 -11.08 -11.02
N LEU A 105 -1.82 -10.43 -11.54
CA LEU A 105 -0.74 -11.11 -12.25
C LEU A 105 0.01 -12.09 -11.35
N TYR A 106 0.22 -11.75 -10.09
CA TYR A 106 0.79 -12.65 -9.09
C TYR A 106 -0.08 -13.91 -8.88
N THR A 107 -1.41 -13.79 -8.82
CA THR A 107 -2.29 -14.95 -8.58
C THR A 107 -2.38 -15.92 -9.76
N VAL A 108 -2.14 -15.45 -10.98
CA VAL A 108 -2.14 -16.28 -12.21
C VAL A 108 -0.75 -16.70 -12.67
N ASN A 109 0.31 -16.25 -12.00
CA ASN A 109 1.67 -16.55 -12.40
C ASN A 109 2.00 -18.05 -12.22
N GLU A 110 2.57 -18.67 -13.24
CA GLU A 110 2.88 -20.11 -13.26
C GLU A 110 3.86 -20.53 -12.15
N GLU A 111 4.86 -19.70 -11.82
CA GLU A 111 5.82 -19.97 -10.74
C GLU A 111 5.11 -20.00 -9.37
N ILE A 112 4.12 -19.13 -9.18
CA ILE A 112 3.31 -19.04 -7.96
C ILE A 112 2.33 -20.21 -7.87
N ILE A 113 1.66 -20.54 -8.97
CA ILE A 113 0.78 -21.70 -9.06
C ILE A 113 1.57 -23.00 -8.79
N ALA A 114 2.77 -23.14 -9.35
CA ALA A 114 3.65 -24.27 -9.11
C ALA A 114 4.12 -24.34 -7.65
N LYS A 115 4.45 -23.18 -7.05
CA LYS A 115 4.91 -23.09 -5.65
C LYS A 115 3.81 -23.46 -4.65
N PHE A 116 2.56 -23.13 -4.94
CA PHE A 116 1.42 -23.36 -4.03
C PHE A 116 0.50 -24.51 -4.45
N GLY A 117 0.73 -25.16 -5.60
CA GLY A 117 -0.02 -26.33 -6.07
C GLY A 117 -1.48 -26.07 -6.44
N SER A 118 -1.89 -24.80 -6.62
CA SER A 118 -3.27 -24.43 -6.89
C SER A 118 -3.41 -23.08 -7.63
N PRO A 119 -4.22 -23.02 -8.71
CA PRO A 119 -4.62 -21.75 -9.33
C PRO A 119 -5.72 -21.01 -8.53
N GLY A 120 -6.17 -21.59 -7.41
CA GLY A 120 -7.28 -21.06 -6.62
C GLY A 120 -7.04 -19.68 -6.02
N LEU A 121 -5.79 -19.19 -5.98
CA LEU A 121 -5.44 -17.87 -5.45
C LEU A 121 -6.19 -16.73 -6.16
N LEU A 122 -6.63 -16.93 -7.41
CA LEU A 122 -7.47 -15.98 -8.14
C LEU A 122 -8.78 -15.65 -7.40
N LEU A 123 -9.33 -16.57 -6.61
CA LEU A 123 -10.54 -16.35 -5.80
C LEU A 123 -10.35 -15.28 -4.72
N THR A 124 -9.11 -14.94 -4.39
CA THR A 124 -8.81 -13.88 -3.42
C THR A 124 -8.86 -12.47 -4.01
N VAL A 125 -8.86 -12.34 -5.35
CA VAL A 125 -8.83 -11.04 -6.06
C VAL A 125 -10.06 -10.16 -5.77
N PRO A 126 -11.31 -10.67 -5.77
CA PRO A 126 -12.48 -9.86 -5.43
C PRO A 126 -12.41 -9.24 -4.03
N PHE A 127 -11.83 -9.96 -3.05
CA PHE A 127 -11.65 -9.43 -1.70
C PHE A 127 -10.61 -8.31 -1.64
N VAL A 128 -9.51 -8.44 -2.39
CA VAL A 128 -8.49 -7.38 -2.48
C VAL A 128 -9.07 -6.15 -3.16
N LEU A 129 -9.82 -6.34 -4.25
CA LEU A 129 -10.53 -5.28 -4.95
C LEU A 129 -11.51 -4.53 -4.03
N TYR A 130 -12.34 -5.27 -3.28
CA TYR A 130 -13.23 -4.68 -2.28
C TYR A 130 -12.44 -3.91 -1.21
N GLY A 131 -11.33 -4.47 -0.72
CA GLY A 131 -10.47 -3.83 0.28
C GLY A 131 -9.94 -2.47 -0.18
N PHE A 132 -9.43 -2.39 -1.41
CA PHE A 132 -8.97 -1.12 -2.00
C PHE A 132 -10.11 -0.11 -2.12
N PHE A 133 -11.26 -0.51 -2.65
CA PHE A 133 -12.40 0.41 -2.78
C PHE A 133 -12.95 0.87 -1.43
N ARG A 134 -13.01 -0.03 -0.43
CA ARG A 134 -13.46 0.32 0.92
C ARG A 134 -12.49 1.29 1.59
N TYR A 135 -11.19 1.04 1.46
CA TYR A 135 -10.17 1.94 1.99
C TYR A 135 -10.21 3.32 1.30
N LEU A 136 -10.35 3.35 -0.03
CA LEU A 136 -10.54 4.60 -0.76
C LEU A 136 -11.79 5.35 -0.31
N TYR A 137 -12.89 4.65 -0.04
CA TYR A 137 -14.10 5.25 0.52
C TYR A 137 -13.83 5.90 1.90
N LEU A 138 -13.08 5.24 2.79
CA LEU A 138 -12.67 5.83 4.07
C LEU A 138 -11.82 7.09 3.87
N VAL A 139 -10.83 7.04 2.99
CA VAL A 139 -9.90 8.14 2.73
C VAL A 139 -10.60 9.34 2.07
N TYR A 140 -11.45 9.10 1.08
CA TYR A 140 -12.11 10.16 0.31
C TYR A 140 -13.33 10.74 1.03
N HIS A 141 -14.15 9.89 1.64
CA HIS A 141 -15.46 10.30 2.13
C HIS A 141 -15.51 10.50 3.66
N ARG A 142 -14.80 9.67 4.42
CA ARG A 142 -14.70 9.84 5.88
C ARG A 142 -13.52 10.69 6.31
N GLN A 143 -12.67 11.07 5.35
CA GLN A 143 -11.38 11.72 5.60
C GLN A 143 -10.54 10.93 6.62
N GLU A 144 -10.71 9.61 6.69
CA GLU A 144 -9.97 8.73 7.58
C GLU A 144 -8.79 8.16 6.77
N GLY A 145 -7.60 8.76 6.91
CA GLY A 145 -6.40 8.34 6.18
C GLY A 145 -5.07 8.67 6.84
N GLY A 146 -5.08 9.30 8.02
CA GLY A 146 -3.88 9.68 8.76
C GLY A 146 -3.15 8.49 9.39
N ASP A 147 -3.92 7.51 9.88
CA ASP A 147 -3.42 6.21 10.37
C ASP A 147 -4.09 5.06 9.59
N PRO A 148 -3.41 4.52 8.57
CA PRO A 148 -3.91 3.41 7.75
C PRO A 148 -4.31 2.19 8.59
N THR A 149 -3.56 1.89 9.65
CA THR A 149 -3.79 0.72 10.49
C THR A 149 -5.05 0.94 11.32
N GLN A 150 -5.21 2.13 11.90
CA GLN A 150 -6.42 2.46 12.66
C GLN A 150 -7.66 2.47 11.77
N SER A 151 -7.59 3.04 10.56
CA SER A 151 -8.69 3.05 9.58
C SER A 151 -9.12 1.63 9.19
N VAL A 152 -8.17 0.71 9.01
CA VAL A 152 -8.45 -0.71 8.70
C VAL A 152 -9.07 -1.46 9.87
N VAL A 153 -8.57 -1.25 11.09
CA VAL A 153 -9.04 -1.99 12.28
C VAL A 153 -10.38 -1.44 12.79
N THR A 154 -10.67 -0.17 12.56
CA THR A 154 -11.92 0.45 13.06
C THR A 154 -13.10 0.14 12.13
N ASP A 155 -12.86 -0.11 10.84
CA ASP A 155 -13.90 -0.39 9.86
C ASP A 155 -14.32 -1.87 9.87
N ARG A 156 -15.50 -2.16 10.44
CA ARG A 156 -16.06 -3.52 10.50
C ARG A 156 -16.14 -4.21 9.12
N PRO A 157 -16.62 -3.57 8.05
CA PRO A 157 -16.63 -4.18 6.72
C PRO A 157 -15.21 -4.57 6.22
N MET A 158 -14.22 -3.71 6.45
CA MET A 158 -12.83 -3.99 6.09
C MET A 158 -12.26 -5.18 6.87
N MET A 159 -12.55 -5.27 8.17
CA MET A 159 -12.15 -6.43 8.99
C MET A 159 -12.80 -7.74 8.54
N VAL A 160 -14.11 -7.73 8.25
CA VAL A 160 -14.83 -8.91 7.75
C VAL A 160 -14.23 -9.36 6.42
N ASN A 161 -13.98 -8.42 5.51
CA ASN A 161 -13.34 -8.72 4.23
C ASN A 161 -11.94 -9.32 4.40
N LEU A 162 -11.12 -8.75 5.30
CA LEU A 162 -9.80 -9.29 5.61
C LEU A 162 -9.87 -10.71 6.20
N GLY A 163 -10.85 -10.96 7.06
CA GLY A 163 -11.12 -12.30 7.62
C GLY A 163 -11.53 -13.31 6.55
N LEU A 164 -12.44 -12.94 5.65
CA LEU A 164 -12.86 -13.80 4.53
C LEU A 164 -11.72 -14.05 3.55
N TRP A 165 -10.91 -13.04 3.25
CA TRP A 165 -9.70 -13.19 2.43
C TRP A 165 -8.72 -14.17 3.08
N ALA A 166 -8.43 -14.01 4.38
CA ALA A 166 -7.50 -14.87 5.10
C ALA A 166 -8.01 -16.31 5.20
N ALA A 167 -9.31 -16.51 5.43
CA ALA A 167 -9.95 -17.82 5.42
C ALA A 167 -9.85 -18.48 4.03
N THR A 168 -10.17 -17.73 2.97
CA THR A 168 -10.10 -18.23 1.59
C THR A 168 -8.67 -18.59 1.20
N ALA A 169 -7.70 -17.70 1.47
CA ALA A 169 -6.29 -17.96 1.24
C ALA A 169 -5.79 -19.17 2.05
N GLY A 170 -6.18 -19.28 3.32
CA GLY A 170 -5.86 -20.41 4.18
C GLY A 170 -6.40 -21.73 3.66
N VAL A 171 -7.66 -21.78 3.22
CA VAL A 171 -8.27 -22.97 2.62
C VAL A 171 -7.56 -23.36 1.31
N ILE A 172 -7.17 -22.40 0.47
CA ILE A 172 -6.47 -22.69 -0.78
C ILE A 172 -5.06 -23.24 -0.52
N LEU A 173 -4.36 -22.68 0.48
CA LEU A 173 -2.97 -23.03 0.79
C LEU A 173 -2.85 -24.33 1.60
N TYR A 174 -3.75 -24.58 2.54
CA TYR A 174 -3.70 -25.73 3.45
C TYR A 174 -4.74 -26.81 3.15
N GLY A 175 -5.76 -26.52 2.33
CA GLY A 175 -6.82 -27.47 1.98
C GLY A 175 -6.41 -28.55 0.98
N LYS A 176 -5.17 -28.50 0.46
CA LYS A 176 -4.54 -29.61 -0.26
C LYS A 176 -3.42 -30.20 0.59
N GLY A 177 -3.80 -31.08 1.51
CA GLY A 177 -3.00 -32.24 1.90
C GLY A 177 -3.33 -33.41 0.97
#